data_AF-A0A2X4U1Z8-F1
#
_entry.id   AF-A0A2X4U1Z8-F1
#
_cell.length_a   1.000
_cell.length_b   1.000
_cell.length_c   1.000
_cell.angle_alpha   90.00
_cell.angle_beta   90.00
_cell.angle_gamma   90.00
#
_symmetry.space_group_name_H-M   'P 1'
#
loop_
_entity.id
_entity.type
_entity.pdbx_description
1 polymer ?
#
loop_
_entity_poly.entity_id
_entity_poly.type
_entity_poly.pdbx_seq_one_letter_code
_entity_poly.pdbx_strand_id
1 'polypeptide(L)'
;MKPSNPMQQLQQWKDNRNANLHSANTNKTKIGPVRSSVKNLGNLKFEETSKTQQETQGENKNKYQGKLYANPLAFKCSQLTRQFKLILDSNRKCLEVYPDDLHHKIKFRDELTDLMVRLKTGGKLFNEMVKAQGAKLSSNNQETIRNFNQANDYLIHKFGEVIKQIEQLQVENMEKQKLQE
;
A
#
# COMPACT_ATOMS: atom_id res chain seq x y z
N MET A 1 23.16 -34.02 -0.99
CA MET A 1 22.10 -34.64 -1.82
C MET A 1 21.06 -33.57 -2.12
N LYS A 2 20.78 -33.29 -3.40
CA LYS A 2 19.72 -32.33 -3.79
C LYS A 2 18.37 -32.86 -3.32
N PRO A 3 17.50 -32.05 -2.69
CA PRO A 3 16.16 -32.50 -2.35
C PRO A 3 15.40 -32.77 -3.64
N SER A 4 15.06 -34.06 -3.80
CA SER A 4 14.23 -34.60 -4.86
C SER A 4 12.81 -34.06 -4.72
N ASN A 5 12.19 -33.77 -5.87
CA ASN A 5 10.77 -33.57 -6.09
C ASN A 5 10.08 -32.37 -5.37
N PRO A 6 9.57 -31.36 -6.11
CA PRO A 6 8.85 -30.20 -5.55
C PRO A 6 7.61 -30.57 -4.73
N MET A 7 7.00 -31.73 -4.97
CA MET A 7 5.91 -32.27 -4.14
C MET A 7 6.34 -32.54 -2.69
N GLN A 8 7.59 -32.98 -2.47
CA GLN A 8 8.11 -33.25 -1.13
C GLN A 8 8.38 -31.95 -0.36
N GLN A 9 8.81 -30.89 -1.05
CA GLN A 9 8.98 -29.56 -0.44
C GLN A 9 7.64 -28.96 0.02
N LEU A 10 6.58 -29.14 -0.78
CA LEU A 10 5.24 -28.69 -0.42
C LEU A 10 4.70 -29.46 0.81
N GLN A 11 4.98 -30.76 0.89
CA GLN A 11 4.58 -31.57 2.04
C GLN A 11 5.35 -31.16 3.31
N GLN A 12 6.68 -30.98 3.21
CA GLN A 12 7.50 -30.47 4.32
C GLN A 12 7.05 -29.09 4.81
N TRP A 13 6.63 -28.20 3.90
CA TRP A 13 6.09 -26.90 4.27
C TRP A 13 4.77 -27.01 5.05
N LYS A 14 3.87 -27.92 4.63
CA LYS A 14 2.61 -28.21 5.35
C LYS A 14 2.88 -28.78 6.74
N ASP A 15 3.81 -29.72 6.85
CA ASP A 15 4.13 -30.39 8.11
C ASP A 15 4.80 -29.42 9.10
N ASN A 16 5.74 -28.57 8.63
CA ASN A 16 6.35 -27.52 9.47
C ASN A 16 5.32 -26.47 9.94
N ARG A 17 4.34 -26.12 9.09
CA ARG A 17 3.26 -25.22 9.50
C ARG A 17 2.38 -25.83 10.59
N ASN A 18 2.09 -27.13 10.50
CA ASN A 18 1.27 -27.84 11.48
C ASN A 18 2.04 -28.09 12.79
N ALA A 19 3.34 -28.36 12.72
CA ALA A 19 4.21 -28.47 13.90
C ALA A 19 4.28 -27.13 14.68
N ASN A 20 4.36 -26.00 13.96
CA ASN A 20 4.36 -24.67 14.58
C ASN A 20 2.98 -24.28 15.16
N LEU A 21 1.90 -24.90 14.67
CA LEU A 21 0.55 -24.73 15.22
C LEU A 21 0.39 -25.46 16.57
N HIS A 22 1.08 -26.58 16.77
CA HIS A 22 1.04 -27.34 18.02
C HIS A 22 1.99 -26.81 19.11
N SER A 23 3.06 -26.10 18.75
CA SER A 23 3.97 -25.46 19.74
C SER A 23 3.47 -24.10 20.25
N ALA A 24 2.45 -23.49 19.64
CA ALA A 24 1.94 -22.17 20.00
C ALA A 24 0.76 -22.20 21.01
N ASN A 25 0.44 -23.36 21.58
CA ASN A 25 -0.72 -23.52 22.47
C ASN A 25 -0.33 -23.59 23.96
N THR A 26 0.25 -22.51 24.48
CA THR A 26 0.30 -22.24 25.94
C THR A 26 -0.10 -20.81 26.32
N ASN A 27 -0.80 -20.07 25.44
CA ASN A 27 -1.45 -18.82 25.83
C ASN A 27 -2.95 -18.90 25.53
N LYS A 28 -3.74 -19.24 26.55
CA LYS A 28 -5.20 -19.30 26.51
C LYS A 28 -5.79 -17.91 26.27
N THR A 29 -6.23 -17.60 25.05
CA THR A 29 -7.19 -16.53 24.79
C THR A 29 -8.58 -17.13 24.58
N LYS A 30 -9.48 -16.92 25.56
CA LYS A 30 -10.92 -17.19 25.44
C LYS A 30 -11.54 -16.20 24.45
N ILE A 31 -11.74 -16.58 23.20
CA ILE A 31 -12.67 -15.88 22.30
C ILE A 31 -13.38 -16.94 21.44
N GLY A 32 -14.70 -17.03 21.59
CA GLY A 32 -15.57 -17.93 20.82
C GLY A 32 -15.72 -17.51 19.35
N PRO A 33 -16.51 -18.25 18.55
CA PRO A 33 -16.55 -18.09 17.10
C PRO A 33 -17.29 -16.80 16.73
N VAL A 34 -16.56 -15.78 16.27
CA VAL A 34 -17.15 -14.53 15.79
C VAL A 34 -17.67 -14.73 14.36
N ARG A 35 -19.00 -14.82 14.26
CA ARG A 35 -19.76 -14.69 13.01
C ARG A 35 -19.43 -13.35 12.35
N SER A 36 -19.15 -13.37 11.06
CA SER A 36 -19.10 -12.19 10.21
C SER A 36 -20.46 -11.48 10.22
N SER A 37 -20.55 -10.32 10.83
CA SER A 37 -21.65 -9.38 10.58
C SER A 37 -21.06 -8.00 10.41
N VAL A 38 -20.91 -7.59 9.15
CA VAL A 38 -20.65 -6.21 8.77
C VAL A 38 -21.93 -5.44 9.09
N LYS A 39 -21.96 -4.69 10.19
CA LYS A 39 -23.00 -3.71 10.48
C LYS A 39 -22.39 -2.44 11.10
N ASN A 40 -22.77 -1.32 10.50
CA ASN A 40 -22.68 0.07 10.96
C ASN A 40 -21.32 0.79 10.84
N LEU A 41 -21.10 1.35 9.64
CA LEU A 41 -20.29 2.56 9.42
C LEU A 41 -21.17 3.80 9.59
N GLY A 42 -21.72 3.99 10.80
CA GLY A 42 -22.58 5.12 11.12
C GLY A 42 -22.19 5.67 12.48
N ASN A 43 -21.74 6.92 12.50
CA ASN A 43 -21.46 7.76 13.66
C ASN A 43 -20.07 7.65 14.28
N LEU A 44 -19.12 8.40 13.71
CA LEU A 44 -17.91 8.82 14.42
C LEU A 44 -17.73 10.33 14.22
N LYS A 45 -18.36 11.12 15.13
CA LYS A 45 -17.89 12.48 15.41
C LYS A 45 -16.55 12.34 16.14
N PHE A 46 -15.51 13.02 15.67
CA PHE A 46 -14.25 13.10 16.41
C PHE A 46 -13.92 14.55 16.72
N GLU A 47 -13.92 14.82 18.02
CA GLU A 47 -13.31 15.96 18.68
C GLU A 47 -11.79 15.91 18.49
N GLU A 48 -11.23 17.06 18.13
CA GLU A 48 -9.81 17.27 17.90
C GLU A 48 -9.09 17.38 19.24
N THR A 49 -8.32 16.35 19.62
CA THR A 49 -7.31 16.49 20.67
C THR A 49 -5.96 15.99 20.17
N SER A 50 -5.11 16.97 19.92
CA SER A 50 -3.69 16.78 19.58
C SER A 50 -2.93 16.25 20.79
N LYS A 51 -2.04 15.26 20.54
CA LYS A 51 -0.66 15.09 21.07
C LYS A 51 -0.33 13.61 21.27
N THR A 52 0.60 13.06 20.49
CA THR A 52 1.60 12.13 21.03
C THR A 52 2.90 12.25 20.25
N GLN A 53 3.97 12.38 21.02
CA GLN A 53 5.36 12.59 20.65
C GLN A 53 5.93 11.41 19.84
N GLN A 54 6.81 11.71 18.89
CA GLN A 54 7.75 10.75 18.30
C GLN A 54 9.12 10.99 18.93
N GLU A 55 9.68 9.94 19.54
CA GLU A 55 11.11 9.83 19.83
C GLU A 55 11.85 9.17 18.66
N THR A 56 13.15 9.45 18.62
CA THR A 56 14.04 9.51 17.46
C THR A 56 14.97 8.30 17.35
N GLN A 57 15.38 7.98 16.10
CA GLN A 57 16.68 7.42 15.62
C GLN A 57 16.48 6.17 14.72
N GLY A 58 17.01 6.05 13.49
CA GLY A 58 17.92 6.89 12.70
C GLY A 58 17.98 6.46 11.22
N GLU A 59 18.61 7.31 10.42
CA GLU A 59 19.19 7.07 9.07
C GLU A 59 18.27 6.78 7.87
N ASN A 60 17.76 7.84 7.24
CA ASN A 60 18.29 8.43 6.00
C ASN A 60 17.21 9.39 5.48
N LYS A 61 17.42 10.71 5.66
CA LYS A 61 16.42 11.74 5.34
C LYS A 61 16.34 11.94 3.83
N ASN A 62 15.67 11.03 3.14
CA ASN A 62 15.13 11.33 1.82
C ASN A 62 14.07 12.43 1.98
N LYS A 63 14.42 13.64 1.53
CA LYS A 63 13.53 14.81 1.44
C LYS A 63 12.41 14.55 0.41
N TYR A 64 11.49 13.62 0.71
CA TYR A 64 10.25 13.42 -0.04
C TYR A 64 9.02 13.81 0.80
N GLN A 65 9.21 14.58 1.88
CA GLN A 65 8.11 15.14 2.66
C GLN A 65 7.58 16.44 2.03
N GLY A 66 7.10 16.34 0.80
CA GLY A 66 6.26 17.36 0.18
C GLY A 66 4.80 16.93 0.25
N LYS A 67 4.02 17.53 1.15
CA LYS A 67 2.54 17.48 1.26
C LYS A 67 1.85 16.23 1.82
N LEU A 68 2.52 15.08 2.03
CA LEU A 68 1.81 13.86 2.49
C LEU A 68 1.40 13.85 3.97
N TYR A 69 2.15 14.52 4.86
CA TYR A 69 1.76 14.71 6.26
C TYR A 69 0.37 15.38 6.40
N ALA A 70 -0.05 16.14 5.38
CA ALA A 70 -1.32 16.85 5.37
C ALA A 70 -2.49 16.06 4.78
N ASN A 71 -2.33 14.77 4.37
CA ASN A 71 -3.49 13.94 4.00
C ASN A 71 -3.92 13.07 5.21
N PRO A 72 -5.07 13.37 5.85
CA PRO A 72 -5.60 12.60 6.98
C PRO A 72 -5.69 11.09 6.73
N LEU A 73 -5.83 10.64 5.48
CA LEU A 73 -5.91 9.23 5.14
C LEU A 73 -4.60 8.47 5.32
N ALA A 74 -3.44 9.13 5.27
CA ALA A 74 -2.17 8.44 5.54
C ALA A 74 -2.14 7.85 6.97
N PHE A 75 -2.78 8.53 7.92
CA PHE A 75 -2.93 8.09 9.30
C PHE A 75 -4.15 7.18 9.50
N LYS A 76 -5.31 7.52 8.92
CA LYS A 76 -6.54 6.71 9.05
C LYS A 76 -6.43 5.34 8.36
N CYS A 77 -5.73 5.28 7.22
CA CYS A 77 -5.50 4.05 6.45
C CYS A 77 -4.09 3.49 6.70
N SER A 78 -3.63 3.48 7.95
CA SER A 78 -2.27 3.10 8.35
C SER A 78 -1.83 1.72 7.82
N GLN A 79 -2.72 0.73 7.80
CA GLN A 79 -2.43 -0.60 7.26
C GLN A 79 -2.21 -0.58 5.74
N LEU A 80 -3.01 0.19 5.00
CA LEU A 80 -2.83 0.35 3.57
C LEU A 80 -1.52 1.11 3.27
N THR A 81 -1.23 2.17 4.04
CA THR A 81 0.06 2.88 3.97
C THR A 81 1.23 1.92 4.20
N ARG A 82 1.10 0.99 5.15
CA ARG A 82 2.12 -0.04 5.42
C ARG A 82 2.30 -0.98 4.22
N GLN A 83 1.24 -1.40 3.54
CA GLN A 83 1.35 -2.22 2.34
C GLN A 83 2.16 -1.51 1.23
N PHE A 84 1.94 -0.21 1.03
CA PHE A 84 2.77 0.55 0.09
C PHE A 84 4.24 0.59 0.49
N LYS A 85 4.55 0.74 1.79
CA LYS A 85 5.94 0.65 2.26
C LYS A 85 6.56 -0.71 1.96
N LEU A 86 5.85 -1.80 2.23
CA LEU A 86 6.32 -3.15 1.94
C LEU A 86 6.56 -3.37 0.43
N ILE A 87 5.74 -2.76 -0.42
CA ILE A 87 5.95 -2.75 -1.87
C ILE A 87 7.27 -2.03 -2.21
N LEU A 88 7.49 -0.84 -1.64
CA LEU A 88 8.72 -0.07 -1.88
C LEU A 88 9.97 -0.84 -1.43
N ASP A 89 9.92 -1.47 -0.26
CA ASP A 89 11.01 -2.29 0.28
C ASP A 89 11.25 -3.53 -0.61
N SER A 90 10.18 -4.18 -1.06
CA SER A 90 10.24 -5.32 -1.98
C SER A 90 10.87 -4.95 -3.32
N ASN A 91 10.54 -3.78 -3.86
CA ASN A 91 11.12 -3.30 -5.12
C ASN A 91 12.63 -3.09 -4.97
N ARG A 92 13.06 -2.46 -3.87
CA ARG A 92 14.49 -2.27 -3.58
C ARG A 92 15.22 -3.61 -3.48
N LYS A 93 14.67 -4.53 -2.70
CA LYS A 93 15.25 -5.87 -2.52
C LYS A 93 15.31 -6.66 -3.83
N CYS A 94 14.37 -6.44 -4.75
CA CYS A 94 14.41 -7.06 -6.08
C CYS A 94 15.68 -6.68 -6.84
N LEU A 95 16.05 -5.39 -6.86
CA LEU A 95 17.29 -4.95 -7.50
C LEU A 95 18.54 -5.53 -6.82
N GLU A 96 18.52 -5.65 -5.50
CA GLU A 96 19.68 -6.11 -4.71
C GLU A 96 19.93 -7.61 -4.85
N VAL A 97 18.88 -8.41 -4.95
CA VAL A 97 18.98 -9.89 -4.92
C VAL A 97 18.77 -10.51 -6.29
N TYR A 98 17.93 -9.91 -7.13
CA TYR A 98 17.49 -10.46 -8.43
C TYR A 98 17.47 -9.36 -9.52
N PRO A 99 18.63 -8.77 -9.86
CA PRO A 99 18.71 -7.64 -10.81
C PRO A 99 18.18 -7.99 -12.22
N ASP A 100 18.31 -9.24 -12.65
CA ASP A 100 17.83 -9.71 -13.97
C ASP A 100 16.30 -9.85 -14.02
N ASP A 101 15.66 -10.03 -12.86
CA ASP A 101 14.21 -10.18 -12.72
C ASP A 101 13.48 -8.84 -12.53
N LEU A 102 14.19 -7.71 -12.63
CA LEU A 102 13.62 -6.38 -12.45
C LEU A 102 12.50 -6.07 -13.46
N HIS A 103 12.48 -6.75 -14.62
CA HIS A 103 11.44 -6.62 -15.64
C HIS A 103 10.02 -6.86 -15.10
N HIS A 104 9.84 -7.69 -14.07
CA HIS A 104 8.55 -7.87 -13.39
C HIS A 104 8.12 -6.60 -12.64
N LYS A 105 9.07 -5.88 -12.03
CA LYS A 105 8.79 -4.59 -11.39
C LYS A 105 8.46 -3.52 -12.41
N ILE A 106 9.16 -3.51 -13.55
CA ILE A 106 8.87 -2.62 -14.67
C ILE A 106 7.44 -2.85 -15.19
N LYS A 107 7.01 -4.11 -15.38
CA LYS A 107 5.61 -4.41 -15.75
C LYS A 107 4.62 -3.92 -14.68
N PHE A 108 4.92 -4.14 -13.40
CA PHE A 108 4.08 -3.65 -12.31
C PHE A 108 3.95 -2.12 -12.30
N ARG A 109 5.03 -1.38 -12.60
CA ARG A 109 4.98 0.08 -12.79
C ARG A 109 4.02 0.46 -13.92
N ASP A 110 4.04 -0.24 -15.04
CA ASP A 110 3.18 0.07 -16.19
C ASP A 110 1.70 -0.17 -15.83
N GLU A 111 1.39 -1.25 -15.13
CA GLU A 111 0.05 -1.54 -14.60
C GLU A 111 -0.42 -0.44 -13.61
N LEU A 112 0.46 0.01 -12.71
CA LEU A 112 0.15 1.11 -11.80
C LEU A 112 -0.03 2.45 -12.53
N THR A 113 0.72 2.67 -13.60
CA THR A 113 0.60 3.89 -14.42
C THR A 113 -0.75 3.95 -15.11
N ASP A 114 -1.19 2.84 -15.71
CA ASP A 114 -2.54 2.73 -16.30
C ASP A 114 -3.63 2.97 -15.25
N LEU A 115 -3.54 2.33 -14.07
CA LEU A 115 -4.48 2.54 -12.97
C LEU A 115 -4.51 4.01 -12.51
N MET A 116 -3.35 4.64 -12.34
CA MET A 116 -3.27 6.06 -11.95
C MET A 116 -3.94 6.97 -13.00
N VAL A 117 -3.75 6.69 -14.30
CA VAL A 117 -4.39 7.45 -15.39
C VAL A 117 -5.91 7.29 -15.33
N ARG A 118 -6.42 6.06 -15.15
CA ARG A 118 -7.86 5.81 -15.01
C ARG A 118 -8.47 6.54 -13.82
N LEU A 119 -7.80 6.53 -12.66
CA LEU A 119 -8.23 7.26 -11.47
C LEU A 119 -8.26 8.78 -11.69
N LYS A 120 -7.23 9.33 -12.36
CA LYS A 120 -7.18 10.76 -12.69
C LYS A 120 -8.31 11.16 -13.65
N THR A 121 -8.51 10.41 -14.72
CA THR A 121 -9.52 10.71 -15.74
C THR A 121 -10.94 10.52 -15.18
N GLY A 122 -11.19 9.43 -14.46
CA GLY A 122 -12.46 9.17 -13.79
C GLY A 122 -12.80 10.22 -12.73
N GLY A 123 -11.81 10.63 -11.92
CA GLY A 123 -11.98 11.70 -10.93
C GLY A 123 -12.27 13.06 -11.57
N LYS A 124 -11.67 13.38 -12.72
CA LYS A 124 -12.00 14.59 -13.48
C LYS A 124 -13.45 14.58 -13.97
N LEU A 125 -13.87 13.51 -14.65
CA LEU A 125 -15.24 13.34 -15.13
C LEU A 125 -16.25 13.42 -13.98
N PHE A 126 -15.97 12.76 -12.86
CA PHE A 126 -16.80 12.83 -11.66
C PHE A 126 -16.96 14.28 -11.16
N ASN A 127 -15.86 15.02 -11.05
CA ASN A 127 -15.91 16.42 -10.60
C ASN A 127 -16.62 17.34 -11.60
N GLU A 128 -16.54 17.08 -12.90
CA GLU A 128 -17.33 17.79 -13.93
C GLU A 128 -18.84 17.54 -13.75
N MET A 129 -19.24 16.28 -13.54
CA MET A 129 -20.64 15.93 -13.27
C MET A 129 -21.16 16.58 -11.98
N VAL A 130 -20.35 16.57 -10.92
CA VAL A 130 -20.66 17.26 -9.65
C VAL A 130 -20.88 18.75 -9.86
N LYS A 131 -20.00 19.41 -10.64
CA LYS A 131 -20.14 20.83 -10.97
C LYS A 131 -21.42 21.10 -11.77
N ALA A 132 -21.74 20.26 -12.75
CA ALA A 132 -22.96 20.37 -13.54
C ALA A 132 -24.24 20.20 -12.69
N GLN A 133 -24.18 19.41 -11.61
CA GLN A 133 -25.28 19.22 -10.67
C GLN A 133 -25.27 20.18 -9.47
N GLY A 134 -24.37 21.16 -9.42
CA GLY A 134 -23.99 21.91 -8.21
C GLY A 134 -25.13 22.56 -7.41
N ALA A 135 -26.25 22.93 -8.04
CA ALA A 135 -27.42 23.50 -7.36
C ALA A 135 -28.37 22.45 -6.71
N LYS A 136 -28.21 21.15 -7.02
CA LYS A 136 -29.08 20.04 -6.55
C LYS A 136 -28.46 19.16 -5.47
N LEU A 137 -27.19 19.36 -5.11
CA LEU A 137 -26.49 18.47 -4.19
C LEU A 137 -26.71 18.87 -2.73
N SER A 138 -27.19 17.92 -1.91
CA SER A 138 -27.34 18.11 -0.47
C SER A 138 -26.00 18.18 0.26
N SER A 139 -25.99 18.65 1.52
CA SER A 139 -24.79 18.67 2.37
C SER A 139 -24.13 17.28 2.53
N ASN A 140 -24.95 16.23 2.67
CA ASN A 140 -24.45 14.85 2.76
C ASN A 140 -23.75 14.38 1.46
N ASN A 141 -24.21 14.88 0.31
CA ASN A 141 -23.57 14.60 -0.98
C ASN A 141 -22.20 15.31 -1.05
N GLN A 142 -22.09 16.53 -0.52
CA GLN A 142 -20.84 17.29 -0.50
C GLN A 142 -19.75 16.61 0.34
N GLU A 143 -20.09 16.08 1.51
CA GLU A 143 -19.14 15.30 2.32
C GLU A 143 -18.69 14.02 1.60
N THR A 144 -19.63 13.30 1.00
CA THR A 144 -19.33 12.10 0.22
C THR A 144 -18.38 12.39 -0.95
N ILE A 145 -18.60 13.49 -1.67
CA ILE A 145 -17.74 13.95 -2.76
C ILE A 145 -16.33 14.29 -2.25
N ARG A 146 -16.21 14.99 -1.11
CA ARG A 146 -14.92 15.29 -0.48
C ARG A 146 -14.17 14.02 -0.08
N ASN A 147 -14.86 13.07 0.55
CA ASN A 147 -14.28 11.79 0.97
C ASN A 147 -13.79 10.98 -0.25
N PHE A 148 -14.57 10.94 -1.34
CA PHE A 148 -14.16 10.32 -2.59
C PHE A 148 -12.87 10.95 -3.15
N ASN A 149 -12.86 12.29 -3.30
CA ASN A 149 -11.70 13.00 -3.83
C ASN A 149 -10.46 12.78 -2.97
N GLN A 150 -10.61 12.79 -1.64
CA GLN A 150 -9.51 12.53 -0.72
C GLN A 150 -8.94 11.11 -0.88
N ALA A 151 -9.80 10.11 -1.02
CA ALA A 151 -9.38 8.72 -1.25
C ALA A 151 -8.70 8.53 -2.61
N ASN A 152 -9.26 9.15 -3.66
CA ASN A 152 -8.70 9.12 -5.01
C ASN A 152 -7.31 9.75 -5.05
N ASP A 153 -7.14 10.94 -4.45
CA ASP A 153 -5.86 11.64 -4.38
C ASP A 153 -4.82 10.86 -3.56
N TYR A 154 -5.25 10.21 -2.48
CA TYR A 154 -4.39 9.33 -1.69
C TYR A 154 -3.84 8.17 -2.53
N LEU A 155 -4.70 7.47 -3.27
CA LEU A 155 -4.28 6.35 -4.11
C LEU A 155 -3.38 6.80 -5.27
N ILE A 156 -3.75 7.89 -5.96
CA ILE A 156 -2.93 8.47 -7.03
C ILE A 156 -1.53 8.82 -6.51
N HIS A 157 -1.44 9.41 -5.32
CA HIS A 157 -0.16 9.73 -4.70
C HIS A 157 0.66 8.46 -4.41
N LYS A 158 0.06 7.45 -3.78
CA LYS A 158 0.74 6.20 -3.43
C LYS A 158 1.21 5.42 -4.65
N PHE A 159 0.41 5.37 -5.71
CA PHE A 159 0.85 4.79 -6.98
C PHE A 159 2.02 5.58 -7.57
N GLY A 160 1.97 6.91 -7.55
CA GLY A 160 3.06 7.76 -8.00
C GLY A 160 4.39 7.53 -7.27
N GLU A 161 4.35 7.31 -5.94
CA GLU A 161 5.55 6.96 -5.16
C GLU A 161 6.19 5.65 -5.64
N VAL A 162 5.38 4.61 -5.84
CA VAL A 162 5.86 3.29 -6.29
C VAL A 162 6.40 3.36 -7.73
N ILE A 163 5.67 4.03 -8.63
CA ILE A 163 6.08 4.22 -10.03
C ILE A 163 7.45 4.89 -10.09
N LYS A 164 7.60 6.04 -9.41
CA LYS A 164 8.83 6.82 -9.39
C LYS A 164 10.01 6.02 -8.81
N GLN A 165 9.77 5.23 -7.78
CA GLN A 165 10.82 4.39 -7.21
C GLN A 165 11.28 3.32 -8.20
N ILE A 166 10.36 2.66 -8.91
CA ILE A 166 10.71 1.64 -9.90
C ILE A 166 11.48 2.25 -11.08
N GLU A 167 11.09 3.44 -11.55
CA GLU A 167 11.83 4.19 -12.58
C GLU A 167 13.29 4.46 -12.14
N GLN A 168 13.48 4.90 -10.89
CA GLN A 168 14.81 5.12 -10.35
C GLN A 168 15.62 3.82 -10.25
N LEU A 169 15.01 2.73 -9.79
CA LEU A 169 15.67 1.43 -9.70
C LEU A 169 16.05 0.86 -11.08
N GLN A 170 15.23 1.12 -12.10
CA GLN A 170 15.56 0.73 -13.48
C GLN A 170 16.80 1.46 -13.97
N VAL A 171 16.92 2.77 -13.72
CA VAL A 171 18.12 3.54 -14.06
C VAL A 171 19.35 3.01 -13.31
N GLU A 172 19.23 2.78 -12.00
CA GLU A 172 20.30 2.22 -11.18
C GLU A 172 20.77 0.84 -11.69
N ASN A 173 19.84 -0.01 -12.14
CA ASN A 173 20.19 -1.33 -12.69
C ASN A 173 20.99 -1.21 -14.00
N MET A 174 20.55 -0.33 -14.91
CA MET A 174 21.26 -0.08 -16.16
C MET A 174 22.67 0.49 -15.93
N GLU A 175 22.83 1.35 -14.93
CA GLU A 175 24.16 1.86 -14.53
C GLU A 175 25.03 0.74 -13.97
N LYS A 176 24.51 -0.11 -13.08
CA LYS A 176 25.25 -1.25 -12.52
C LYS A 176 25.74 -2.22 -13.58
N GLN A 177 24.90 -2.53 -14.57
CA GLN A 177 25.26 -3.43 -15.67
C GLN A 177 26.40 -2.85 -16.52
N LYS A 178 26.38 -1.55 -16.82
CA LYS A 178 27.44 -0.87 -17.57
C LYS A 178 28.80 -0.82 -16.86
N LEU A 179 28.83 -0.84 -15.52
CA LEU A 179 30.08 -0.88 -14.76
C LEU A 179 30.69 -2.29 -14.66
N GLN A 180 29.92 -3.33 -15.02
CA GLN A 180 30.35 -4.72 -14.96
C GLN A 180 30.86 -5.25 -16.31
N GLU A 181 30.59 -4.52 -17.40
CA GLU A 181 31.15 -4.74 -18.75
C GLU A 181 32.50 -4.03 -18.92
#